data_AF-A0A949BRK9-F1
#
_entry.id   AF-A0A949BRK9-F1
#
_cell.length_a   1.000
_cell.length_b   1.000
_cell.length_c   1.000
_cell.angle_alpha   90.00
_cell.angle_beta   90.00
_cell.angle_gamma   90.00
#
_symmetry.space_group_name_H-M   'P 1'
#
loop_
_entity.id
_entity.type
_entity.pdbx_description
1 polymer ?
#
loop_
_entity_poly.entity_id
_entity_poly.type
_entity_poly.pdbx_seq_one_letter_code
_entity_poly.pdbx_strand_id
1 'polypeptide(L)'
;MFKRLKGQRGFTLIELMIVIAVIAILATVLIPRSGLVQDSAKEAGVEVNARIVQGLTEGMSHRYTAGDTLRTALISKINGGGAASASPVQNPFTLKTGAAATLPATVAVVVSASAAPATAATNKGSIWVQVADGAPANITITPYDRNGMAIAGGAITVKWGS
;
A
#
# COMPACT_ATOMS: atom_id res chain seq x y z
N MET A 1 -21.44 36.03 56.46
CA MET A 1 -21.92 37.11 55.56
C MET A 1 -21.47 36.79 54.13
N PHE A 2 -22.32 36.15 53.32
CA PHE A 2 -21.99 35.77 51.94
C PHE A 2 -22.32 36.94 50.99
N LYS A 3 -21.28 37.58 50.46
CA LYS A 3 -21.37 38.68 49.50
C LYS A 3 -21.75 38.10 48.14
N ARG A 4 -23.02 38.23 47.73
CA ARG A 4 -23.49 37.78 46.41
C ARG A 4 -22.83 38.63 45.33
N LEU A 5 -21.99 38.00 44.50
CA LEU A 5 -21.38 38.60 43.31
C LEU A 5 -22.48 38.93 42.30
N LYS A 6 -22.89 40.20 42.29
CA LYS A 6 -23.93 40.74 41.40
C LYS A 6 -23.27 41.04 40.05
N GLY A 7 -23.46 40.15 39.07
CA GLY A 7 -22.84 40.36 37.75
C GLY A 7 -23.00 39.25 36.70
N GLN A 8 -23.79 38.21 36.94
CA GLN A 8 -24.01 37.18 35.91
C GLN A 8 -25.28 37.50 35.13
N ARG A 9 -25.11 38.10 33.93
CA ARG A 9 -26.17 38.23 32.93
C ARG A 9 -26.40 36.83 32.36
N GLY A 10 -27.60 36.27 32.53
CA GLY A 10 -27.97 34.97 31.99
C GLY A 10 -28.04 35.01 30.47
N PHE A 11 -27.57 33.94 29.82
CA PHE A 11 -27.68 33.72 28.38
C PHE A 11 -29.16 33.66 27.98
N THR A 12 -29.57 34.35 26.92
CA THR A 12 -30.95 34.31 26.43
C THR A 12 -31.22 33.00 25.68
N LEU A 13 -32.47 32.54 25.72
CA LEU A 13 -32.88 31.37 24.92
C LEU A 13 -32.67 31.60 23.43
N ILE A 14 -32.86 32.84 22.96
CA ILE A 14 -32.65 33.24 21.57
C ILE A 14 -31.18 33.10 21.17
N GLU A 15 -30.25 33.54 22.03
CA GLU A 15 -28.81 33.35 21.77
C GLU A 15 -28.46 31.87 21.64
N LEU A 16 -29.05 31.00 22.47
CA LEU A 16 -28.82 29.56 22.37
C LEU A 16 -29.36 28.98 21.05
N MET A 17 -30.54 29.45 20.62
CA MET A 17 -31.17 28.98 19.37
C MET A 17 -30.36 29.37 18.13
N ILE A 18 -29.81 30.59 18.08
CA ILE A 18 -28.99 31.03 16.95
C ILE A 18 -27.69 30.21 16.89
N VAL A 19 -27.07 29.94 18.04
CA VAL A 19 -25.83 29.15 18.11
C VAL A 19 -26.03 27.73 17.56
N ILE A 20 -27.10 27.03 17.97
CA ILE A 20 -27.36 25.68 17.44
C ILE A 20 -27.70 25.70 15.95
N ALA A 21 -28.39 26.75 15.47
CA ALA A 21 -28.71 26.90 14.05
C ALA A 21 -27.44 27.10 13.21
N VAL A 22 -26.50 27.92 13.67
CA VAL A 22 -25.21 28.12 12.99
C VAL A 22 -24.36 26.84 13.04
N ILE A 23 -24.29 26.15 14.18
CA ILE A 23 -23.55 24.88 14.29
C ILE A 23 -24.12 23.83 13.34
N ALA A 24 -25.45 23.74 13.18
CA ALA A 24 -26.09 22.81 12.26
C ALA A 24 -25.69 23.05 10.79
N ILE A 25 -25.58 24.32 10.38
CA ILE A 25 -25.13 24.70 9.03
C ILE A 25 -23.64 24.41 8.84
N LEU A 26 -22.80 24.77 9.82
CA LEU A 26 -21.36 24.55 9.72
C LEU A 26 -21.02 23.05 9.71
N ALA A 27 -21.73 22.24 10.51
CA ALA A 27 -21.47 20.81 10.62
C ALA A 27 -21.66 20.04 9.29
N THR A 28 -22.54 20.50 8.40
CA THR A 28 -22.75 19.86 7.10
C THR A 28 -21.62 20.13 6.11
N VAL A 29 -20.98 21.30 6.18
CA VAL A 29 -19.88 21.68 5.27
C VAL A 29 -18.51 21.24 5.82
N LEU A 30 -18.41 20.99 7.13
CA LEU A 30 -17.15 20.66 7.80
C LEU A 30 -16.61 19.25 7.51
N ILE A 31 -17.29 18.40 6.73
CA ILE A 31 -16.80 17.04 6.43
C ILE A 31 -15.83 17.10 5.24
N PRO A 32 -14.50 16.99 5.45
CA PRO A 32 -13.56 16.87 4.34
C PRO A 32 -13.77 15.54 3.61
N ARG A 33 -13.72 15.57 2.27
CA ARG A 33 -13.75 14.37 1.42
C ARG A 33 -12.43 13.61 1.52
N SER A 34 -12.21 12.90 2.62
CA SER A 34 -10.96 12.20 2.93
C SER A 34 -10.69 10.96 2.06
N GLY A 35 -11.73 10.38 1.44
CA GLY A 35 -11.61 9.13 0.68
C GLY A 35 -10.68 9.20 -0.54
N LEU A 36 -10.79 10.24 -1.37
CA LEU A 36 -9.99 10.36 -2.60
C LEU A 36 -8.50 10.59 -2.31
N VAL A 37 -8.19 11.43 -1.31
CA VAL A 37 -6.82 11.72 -0.89
C VAL A 37 -6.14 10.47 -0.32
N GLN A 38 -6.88 9.66 0.43
CA GLN A 38 -6.35 8.41 0.99
C GLN A 38 -6.02 7.37 -0.08
N ASP A 39 -6.83 7.28 -1.13
CA ASP A 39 -6.59 6.29 -2.19
C ASP A 39 -5.35 6.66 -3.02
N SER A 40 -5.18 7.94 -3.40
CA SER A 40 -3.95 8.38 -4.09
C SER A 40 -2.69 8.20 -3.24
N ALA A 41 -2.78 8.44 -1.93
CA ALA A 41 -1.66 8.18 -1.01
C ALA A 41 -1.30 6.68 -0.94
N LYS A 42 -2.30 5.80 -0.99
CA LYS A 42 -2.10 4.34 -1.02
C LYS A 42 -1.46 3.89 -2.33
N GLU A 43 -1.86 4.44 -3.48
CA GLU A 43 -1.24 4.14 -4.78
C GLU A 43 0.22 4.58 -4.80
N ALA A 44 0.53 5.79 -4.31
CA ALA A 44 1.92 6.22 -4.13
C ALA A 44 2.71 5.28 -3.21
N GLY A 45 2.08 4.73 -2.17
CA GLY A 45 2.68 3.69 -1.32
C GLY A 45 3.00 2.40 -2.07
N VAL A 46 2.14 1.96 -3.01
CA VAL A 46 2.40 0.79 -3.87
C VAL A 46 3.60 1.04 -4.78
N GLU A 47 3.73 2.24 -5.34
CA GLU A 47 4.89 2.61 -6.16
C GLU A 47 6.20 2.60 -5.37
N VAL A 48 6.19 3.14 -4.14
CA VAL A 48 7.36 3.08 -3.23
C VAL A 48 7.73 1.63 -2.94
N ASN A 49 6.74 0.80 -2.60
CA ASN A 49 6.96 -0.63 -2.38
C ASN A 49 7.54 -1.33 -3.62
N ALA A 50 7.10 -0.97 -4.82
CA ALA A 50 7.63 -1.54 -6.06
C ALA A 50 9.12 -1.21 -6.25
N ARG A 51 9.55 0.01 -5.88
CA ARG A 51 10.97 0.42 -5.88
C ARG A 51 11.80 -0.31 -4.82
N ILE A 52 11.22 -0.59 -3.65
CA ILE A 52 11.89 -1.43 -2.62
C ILE A 52 12.12 -2.84 -3.18
N VAL A 53 11.08 -3.43 -3.79
CA VAL A 53 11.17 -4.77 -4.41
C VAL A 53 12.16 -4.77 -5.57
N GLN A 54 12.23 -3.71 -6.37
CA GLN A 54 13.24 -3.51 -7.42
C GLN A 54 14.65 -3.60 -6.83
N GLY A 55 14.97 -2.81 -5.80
CA GLY A 55 16.31 -2.82 -5.20
C GLY A 55 16.70 -4.17 -4.58
N LEU A 56 15.73 -4.88 -3.99
CA LEU A 56 15.94 -6.26 -3.51
C LEU A 56 16.23 -7.23 -4.65
N THR A 57 15.48 -7.11 -5.75
CA THR A 57 15.61 -7.97 -6.93
C THR A 57 16.95 -7.74 -7.61
N GLU A 58 17.34 -6.48 -7.86
CA GLU A 58 18.64 -6.09 -8.43
C GLU A 58 19.80 -6.63 -7.59
N GLY A 59 19.79 -6.34 -6.28
CA GLY A 59 20.83 -6.75 -5.35
C GLY A 59 20.95 -8.26 -5.15
N MET A 60 19.95 -9.05 -5.55
CA MET A 60 20.00 -10.51 -5.48
C MET A 60 20.23 -11.17 -6.83
N SER A 61 19.81 -10.57 -7.94
CA SER A 61 19.82 -11.19 -9.27
C SER A 61 21.18 -11.77 -9.69
N HIS A 62 22.29 -11.08 -9.39
CA HIS A 62 23.65 -11.52 -9.71
C HIS A 62 24.13 -12.74 -8.91
N ARG A 63 23.45 -13.10 -7.81
CA ARG A 63 23.86 -14.18 -6.90
C ARG A 63 23.28 -15.53 -7.29
N TYR A 64 22.33 -15.56 -8.22
CA TYR A 64 21.59 -16.76 -8.62
C TYR A 64 21.77 -16.99 -10.12
N THR A 65 21.83 -18.27 -10.50
CA THR A 65 21.97 -18.69 -11.91
C THR A 65 20.67 -19.26 -12.48
N ALA A 66 19.66 -19.46 -11.64
CA ALA A 66 18.36 -20.02 -12.02
C ALA A 66 17.21 -19.26 -11.32
N GLY A 67 16.14 -18.98 -12.08
CA GLY A 67 15.03 -18.12 -11.68
C GLY A 67 14.15 -18.69 -10.56
N ASP A 68 14.02 -20.00 -10.46
CA ASP A 68 13.33 -20.68 -9.37
C ASP A 68 14.04 -20.50 -8.02
N THR A 69 15.38 -20.58 -8.03
CA THR A 69 16.20 -20.33 -6.85
C THR A 69 16.16 -18.86 -6.43
N LEU A 70 16.22 -17.93 -7.39
CA LEU A 70 16.05 -16.49 -7.11
C LEU A 70 14.68 -16.19 -6.53
N ARG A 71 13.60 -16.74 -7.11
CA ARG A 71 12.22 -16.52 -6.65
C ARG A 71 12.03 -17.01 -5.21
N THR A 72 12.53 -18.19 -4.88
CA THR A 72 12.47 -18.73 -3.51
C THR A 72 13.25 -17.86 -2.53
N ALA A 73 14.44 -17.40 -2.93
CA ALA A 73 15.26 -16.53 -2.11
C ALA A 73 14.64 -15.13 -1.92
N LEU A 74 14.04 -14.57 -2.97
CA LEU A 74 13.36 -13.27 -2.93
C LEU A 74 12.14 -13.32 -2.01
N ILE A 75 11.34 -14.39 -2.10
CA ILE A 75 10.22 -14.62 -1.18
C ILE A 75 10.72 -14.68 0.27
N SER A 76 11.77 -15.46 0.54
CA SER A 76 12.37 -15.55 1.87
C SER A 76 12.86 -14.19 2.37
N LYS A 77 13.55 -13.42 1.51
CA LYS A 77 14.09 -12.10 1.87
C LYS A 77 12.99 -11.08 2.17
N ILE A 78 11.93 -11.04 1.37
CA ILE A 78 10.76 -10.17 1.62
C ILE A 78 10.01 -10.60 2.87
N ASN A 79 10.02 -11.89 3.22
CA ASN A 79 9.46 -12.40 4.46
C ASN A 79 10.39 -12.25 5.68
N GLY A 80 11.51 -11.53 5.56
CA GLY A 80 12.40 -11.23 6.69
C GLY A 80 13.58 -12.19 6.87
N GLY A 81 13.82 -13.11 5.93
CA GLY A 81 15.07 -13.89 5.86
C GLY A 81 15.32 -14.91 7.01
N GLY A 82 14.33 -15.13 7.88
CA GLY A 82 14.46 -15.97 9.09
C GLY A 82 14.80 -15.16 10.34
N ALA A 83 14.06 -15.44 11.42
CA ALA A 83 14.04 -14.76 12.73
C ALA A 83 13.52 -13.30 12.74
N ALA A 84 12.31 -13.14 13.30
CA ALA A 84 11.67 -11.92 13.85
C ALA A 84 11.79 -10.57 13.11
N SER A 85 12.26 -10.54 11.87
CA SER A 85 12.33 -9.34 11.06
C SER A 85 10.99 -9.14 10.35
N ALA A 86 10.35 -7.98 10.58
CA ALA A 86 9.12 -7.63 9.87
C ALA A 86 9.39 -7.54 8.36
N SER A 87 8.41 -7.92 7.55
CA SER A 87 8.50 -7.74 6.10
C SER A 87 8.71 -6.26 5.78
N PRO A 88 9.68 -5.91 4.90
CA PRO A 88 9.93 -4.51 4.54
C PRO A 88 8.83 -3.92 3.67
N VAL A 89 7.86 -4.72 3.23
CA VAL A 89 6.80 -4.33 2.31
C VAL A 89 5.44 -4.65 2.91
N GLN A 90 4.57 -3.65 2.97
CA GLN A 90 3.17 -3.77 3.37
C GLN A 90 2.25 -3.17 2.30
N ASN A 91 1.21 -3.90 1.92
CA ASN A 91 0.20 -3.44 0.98
C ASN A 91 -0.65 -2.30 1.60
N PRO A 92 -0.64 -1.07 1.04
CA PRO A 92 -1.36 0.08 1.61
C PRO A 92 -2.89 -0.04 1.59
N PHE A 93 -3.43 -0.95 0.78
CA PHE A 93 -4.87 -1.17 0.63
C PHE A 93 -5.42 -2.31 1.50
N THR A 94 -4.63 -3.36 1.71
CA THR A 94 -5.08 -4.58 2.41
C THR A 94 -4.36 -4.81 3.74
N LEU A 95 -3.32 -4.02 4.03
CA LEU A 95 -2.42 -4.13 5.19
C LEU A 95 -1.68 -5.47 5.29
N LYS A 96 -1.81 -6.33 4.28
CA LYS A 96 -1.08 -7.60 4.18
C LYS A 96 0.40 -7.31 3.96
N THR A 97 1.25 -8.21 4.47
CA THR A 97 2.71 -8.12 4.40
C THR A 97 3.27 -9.36 3.73
N GLY A 98 4.57 -9.34 3.41
CA GLY A 98 5.28 -10.53 2.94
C GLY A 98 5.11 -10.84 1.46
N ALA A 99 5.65 -11.99 1.06
CA ALA A 99 5.67 -12.49 -0.31
C ALA A 99 5.27 -13.97 -0.42
N ALA A 100 4.71 -14.37 -1.57
CA ALA A 100 4.35 -15.77 -1.89
C ALA A 100 4.54 -16.10 -3.39
N ALA A 101 4.59 -17.40 -3.71
CA ALA A 101 4.89 -17.91 -5.06
C ALA A 101 3.69 -17.96 -6.02
N THR A 102 2.48 -17.99 -5.48
CA THR A 102 1.23 -18.06 -6.24
C THR A 102 0.11 -17.39 -5.46
N LEU A 103 -0.92 -16.97 -6.19
CA LEU A 103 -2.15 -16.44 -5.63
C LEU A 103 -2.73 -17.37 -4.55
N PRO A 104 -3.42 -16.81 -3.53
CA PRO A 104 -4.03 -15.48 -3.51
C PRO A 104 -3.15 -14.37 -2.91
N ALA A 105 -3.58 -13.12 -3.14
CA ALA A 105 -3.04 -11.86 -2.60
C ALA A 105 -3.26 -11.69 -1.09
N THR A 106 -3.06 -12.76 -0.34
CA THR A 106 -2.92 -12.73 1.11
C THR A 106 -1.60 -12.07 1.56
N VAL A 107 -0.77 -11.65 0.61
CA VAL A 107 0.56 -11.07 0.79
C VAL A 107 0.70 -9.77 -0.01
N ALA A 108 1.72 -8.97 0.33
CA ALA A 108 1.97 -7.71 -0.36
C ALA A 108 2.62 -7.90 -1.73
N VAL A 109 3.44 -8.95 -1.89
CA VAL A 109 4.20 -9.23 -3.10
C VAL A 109 3.95 -10.66 -3.58
N VAL A 110 3.73 -10.86 -4.86
CA VAL A 110 3.68 -12.18 -5.50
C VAL A 110 4.91 -12.32 -6.37
N VAL A 111 5.69 -13.39 -6.19
CA VAL A 111 6.86 -13.67 -7.01
C VAL A 111 6.60 -14.95 -7.79
N SER A 112 6.48 -14.88 -9.11
CA SER A 112 6.04 -16.01 -9.94
C SER A 112 6.88 -16.17 -11.21
N ALA A 113 6.86 -17.37 -11.79
CA ALA A 113 7.41 -17.61 -13.13
C ALA A 113 6.48 -17.09 -14.24
N SER A 114 5.18 -17.07 -13.98
CA SER A 114 4.17 -16.68 -14.96
C SER A 114 4.08 -15.16 -15.10
N ALA A 115 3.58 -14.76 -16.27
CA ALA A 115 3.26 -13.37 -16.54
C ALA A 115 2.25 -12.82 -15.54
N ALA A 116 2.38 -11.51 -15.26
CA ALA A 116 1.43 -10.78 -14.44
C ALA A 116 0.01 -10.91 -15.02
N PRO A 117 -0.98 -11.38 -14.24
CA PRO A 117 -2.35 -11.48 -14.71
C PRO A 117 -2.93 -10.08 -15.00
N ALA A 118 -3.57 -9.91 -16.16
CA ALA A 118 -4.04 -8.60 -16.63
C ALA A 118 -5.03 -7.92 -15.66
N THR A 119 -5.91 -8.70 -15.03
CA THR A 119 -6.87 -8.22 -14.03
C THR A 119 -7.18 -9.33 -13.04
N ALA A 120 -7.03 -9.06 -11.75
CA ALA A 120 -7.68 -9.85 -10.71
C ALA A 120 -7.99 -8.92 -9.54
N ALA A 121 -9.25 -8.85 -9.12
CA ALA A 121 -9.66 -8.06 -7.95
C ALA A 121 -8.86 -8.43 -6.69
N THR A 122 -8.37 -9.68 -6.65
CA THR A 122 -7.45 -10.18 -5.64
C THR A 122 -6.14 -9.37 -5.60
N ASN A 123 -5.64 -8.84 -6.71
CA ASN A 123 -4.35 -8.14 -6.80
C ASN A 123 -4.34 -6.71 -6.23
N LYS A 124 -5.44 -6.23 -5.64
CA LYS A 124 -5.56 -4.86 -5.14
C LYS A 124 -4.33 -4.42 -4.33
N GLY A 125 -3.60 -3.42 -4.82
CA GLY A 125 -2.44 -2.87 -4.14
C GLY A 125 -1.22 -3.79 -3.99
N SER A 126 -1.24 -4.94 -4.66
CA SER A 126 -0.14 -5.91 -4.61
C SER A 126 0.92 -5.60 -5.68
N ILE A 127 2.07 -6.24 -5.55
CA ILE A 127 3.16 -6.16 -6.54
C ILE A 127 3.43 -7.55 -7.08
N TRP A 128 3.44 -7.71 -8.40
CA TRP A 128 3.81 -8.95 -9.06
C TRP A 128 5.23 -8.87 -9.59
N VAL A 129 6.05 -9.82 -9.21
CA VAL A 129 7.43 -9.96 -9.69
C VAL A 129 7.49 -11.22 -10.54
N GLN A 130 7.69 -11.04 -11.84
CA GLN A 130 7.85 -12.13 -12.79
C GLN A 130 9.33 -12.47 -12.96
N VAL A 131 9.71 -13.65 -12.48
CA VAL A 131 11.02 -14.26 -12.64
C VAL A 131 10.82 -15.61 -13.32
N ALA A 132 10.95 -15.64 -14.66
CA ALA A 132 10.81 -16.88 -15.42
C ALA A 132 11.87 -17.92 -15.04
N ASP A 133 11.58 -19.19 -15.29
CA ASP A 133 12.53 -20.28 -15.02
C ASP A 133 13.79 -20.16 -15.88
N GLY A 134 14.89 -20.78 -15.42
CA GLY A 134 16.20 -20.66 -16.07
C GLY A 134 16.88 -19.31 -15.77
N ALA A 135 17.65 -18.77 -16.72
CA ALA A 135 18.33 -17.48 -16.58
C ALA A 135 17.66 -16.43 -17.47
N PRO A 136 16.51 -15.84 -17.07
CA PRO A 136 15.81 -14.87 -17.90
C PRO A 136 16.65 -13.60 -18.07
N ALA A 137 16.61 -12.97 -19.23
CA ALA A 137 17.33 -11.71 -19.45
C ALA A 137 16.81 -10.55 -18.59
N ASN A 138 15.50 -10.57 -18.30
CA ASN A 138 14.79 -9.50 -17.61
C ASN A 138 13.86 -10.08 -16.54
N ILE A 139 13.72 -9.35 -15.44
CA ILE A 139 12.73 -9.55 -14.39
C ILE A 139 11.74 -8.38 -14.47
N THR A 140 10.44 -8.67 -14.49
CA THR A 140 9.41 -7.64 -14.62
C THR A 140 8.65 -7.49 -13.30
N ILE A 141 8.53 -6.26 -12.80
CA ILE A 141 7.80 -5.91 -11.59
C ILE A 141 6.58 -5.10 -11.99
N THR A 142 5.38 -5.57 -11.65
CA THR A 142 4.10 -4.97 -12.04
C THR A 142 3.30 -4.61 -10.78
N PRO A 143 3.20 -3.32 -10.40
CA PRO A 143 2.34 -2.89 -9.32
C PRO A 143 0.87 -2.83 -9.76
N TYR A 144 -0.05 -3.05 -8.83
CA TYR A 144 -1.49 -3.01 -9.07
C TYR A 144 -2.18 -1.90 -8.29
N ASP A 145 -3.19 -1.31 -8.90
CA ASP A 145 -4.02 -0.24 -8.33
C ASP A 145 -5.06 -0.75 -7.32
N ARG A 146 -5.96 0.15 -6.91
CA ARG A 146 -7.08 -0.16 -6.01
C ARG A 146 -8.09 -1.19 -6.56
N ASN A 147 -8.13 -1.39 -7.87
CA ASN A 147 -9.07 -2.27 -8.57
C ASN A 147 -8.41 -3.62 -8.92
N GLY A 148 -7.12 -3.79 -8.64
CA GLY A 148 -6.38 -4.98 -9.05
C GLY A 148 -6.06 -4.97 -10.55
N MET A 149 -5.98 -3.78 -11.16
CA MET A 149 -5.46 -3.57 -12.49
C MET A 149 -3.99 -3.14 -12.42
N ALA A 150 -3.17 -3.59 -13.37
CA ALA A 150 -1.79 -3.15 -13.45
C ALA A 150 -1.72 -1.62 -13.65
N ILE A 151 -0.89 -0.93 -12.87
CA ILE A 151 -0.72 0.51 -12.98
C ILE A 151 -0.03 0.81 -14.32
N ALA A 152 -0.70 1.57 -15.19
CA ALA A 152 -0.16 1.93 -16.49
C ALA A 152 1.15 2.72 -16.35
N GLY A 153 2.21 2.26 -17.02
CA GLY A 153 3.55 2.86 -16.92
C GLY A 153 4.28 2.61 -15.58
N GLY A 154 3.65 1.94 -14.62
CA GLY A 154 4.25 1.57 -13.33
C GLY A 154 5.09 0.30 -13.38
N ALA A 155 5.10 -0.42 -14.50
CA ALA A 155 5.90 -1.63 -14.67
C ALA A 155 7.40 -1.30 -14.73
N ILE A 156 8.19 -1.99 -13.90
CA ILE A 156 9.65 -1.83 -13.81
C ILE A 156 10.30 -3.08 -14.40
N THR A 157 11.36 -2.88 -15.19
CA THR A 157 12.17 -3.97 -15.73
C THR A 157 13.57 -3.91 -15.12
N VAL A 158 13.98 -5.03 -14.52
CA VAL A 158 15.31 -5.24 -13.95
C VAL A 158 16.09 -6.18 -14.86
N LYS A 159 17.33 -5.84 -15.21
CA LYS A 159 18.20 -6.75 -15.94
C LYS A 159 18.72 -7.84 -15.02
N TRP A 160 18.74 -9.08 -15.52
CA TRP A 160 19.32 -10.19 -14.79
C TRP A 160 20.84 -10.17 -14.88
N GLY A 161 21.50 -10.30 -13.73
CA GLY A 161 22.96 -10.47 -13.67
C GLY A 161 23.77 -9.22 -14.02
N SER A 162 23.15 -8.04 -14.01
CA SER A 162 23.81 -6.73 -14.16
C SER A 162 24.36 -6.18 -12.84
#